data_AF-A0A2T6K9S7-F1
#
_entry.id   AF-A0A2T6K9S7-F1
#
_cell.length_a   1.000
_cell.length_b   1.000
_cell.length_c   1.000
_cell.angle_alpha   90.00
_cell.angle_beta   90.00
_cell.angle_gamma   90.00
#
_symmetry.space_group_name_H-M   'P 1'
#
loop_
_entity.id
_entity.type
_entity.pdbx_description
1 polymer ?
#
loop_
_entity_poly.entity_id
_entity_poly.type
_entity_poly.pdbx_seq_one_letter_code
_entity_poly.pdbx_strand_id
1 'polypeptide(L)'
;MSDTASFWARRKKAVLAEEQAAQSAVAAQSAADEQAAFDEMSDAEVLSALELPDPDTLSLGDDFSAFMAKAVPDRIRRRALRTLWRSNPVLANVDMLVDYGEDFTDGANVVENLQTAYQVGKGMMKHVEEMARQATELEAAEAIEAEESAEDLSQPDDLIAAADDAPVALTSDEPDQTIDEVEAQVAPTPRRMTFRIEENA
;
A
#
# COMPACT_ATOMS: atom_id res chain seq x y z
N MET A 1 21.71 28.68 -15.95
CA MET A 1 22.22 29.85 -15.19
C MET A 1 21.31 30.04 -14.00
N SER A 2 21.81 29.85 -12.78
CA SER A 2 21.02 29.98 -11.56
C SER A 2 20.79 31.46 -11.26
N ASP A 3 19.52 31.88 -11.31
CA ASP A 3 19.12 33.26 -11.03
C ASP A 3 19.22 33.51 -9.51
N THR A 4 20.33 34.11 -9.08
CA THR A 4 20.57 34.41 -7.67
C THR A 4 19.84 35.70 -7.29
N ALA A 5 18.57 35.58 -6.92
CA ALA A 5 17.75 36.70 -6.46
C ALA A 5 18.47 37.52 -5.37
N SER A 6 18.49 38.85 -5.49
CA SER A 6 19.22 39.75 -4.58
C SER A 6 18.73 39.65 -3.12
N PHE A 7 19.57 40.08 -2.15
CA PHE A 7 19.20 40.10 -0.72
C PHE A 7 17.88 40.83 -0.45
N TRP A 8 17.67 41.97 -1.10
CA TRP A 8 16.44 42.76 -0.99
C TRP A 8 15.23 42.05 -1.60
N ALA A 9 15.39 41.34 -2.72
CA ALA A 9 14.34 40.53 -3.30
C ALA A 9 13.92 39.38 -2.36
N ARG A 10 14.89 38.69 -1.74
CA ARG A 10 14.62 37.65 -0.74
C ARG A 10 13.93 38.21 0.50
N ARG A 11 14.37 39.37 1.01
CA ARG A 11 13.73 40.03 2.16
C ARG A 11 12.31 40.48 1.85
N LYS A 12 12.07 41.09 0.69
CA LYS A 12 10.71 41.48 0.26
C LYS A 12 9.79 40.27 0.10
N LYS A 13 10.29 39.17 -0.50
CA LYS A 13 9.56 37.90 -0.61
C LYS A 13 9.23 37.32 0.77
N ALA A 14 10.19 37.34 1.70
CA ALA A 14 9.97 36.85 3.06
C ALA A 14 8.91 37.67 3.81
N VAL A 15 8.93 39.01 3.67
CA VAL A 15 7.92 39.89 4.27
C VAL A 15 6.52 39.62 3.68
N LEU A 16 6.41 39.50 2.36
CA LEU A 16 5.13 39.16 1.73
C LEU A 16 4.61 37.79 2.18
N ALA A 17 5.50 36.80 2.34
CA ALA A 17 5.13 35.49 2.86
C ALA A 17 4.66 35.57 4.33
N GLU A 18 5.30 36.39 5.17
CA GLU A 18 4.87 36.61 6.57
C GLU A 18 3.51 37.32 6.64
N GLU A 19 3.26 38.33 5.80
CA GLU A 19 1.96 39.01 5.71
C GLU A 19 0.85 38.06 5.23
N GLN A 20 1.13 37.25 4.19
CA GLN A 20 0.20 36.23 3.71
C GLN A 20 -0.08 35.16 4.77
N ALA A 21 0.94 34.73 5.52
CA ALA A 21 0.78 33.79 6.62
C ALA A 21 -0.04 34.37 7.78
N ALA A 22 0.14 35.65 8.10
CA ALA A 22 -0.67 36.33 9.12
C ALA A 22 -2.14 36.46 8.68
N GLN A 23 -2.38 36.84 7.43
CA GLN A 23 -3.73 36.92 6.87
C GLN A 23 -4.41 35.54 6.82
N SER A 24 -3.69 34.50 6.41
CA SER A 24 -4.23 33.15 6.37
C SER A 24 -4.51 32.60 7.77
N ALA A 25 -3.67 32.92 8.78
CA ALA A 25 -3.92 32.54 10.16
C ALA A 25 -5.19 33.20 10.72
N VAL A 26 -5.42 34.49 10.45
CA VAL A 26 -6.67 35.17 10.87
C VAL A 26 -7.88 34.56 10.19
N ALA A 27 -7.82 34.32 8.87
CA ALA A 27 -8.91 33.68 8.12
C ALA A 27 -9.15 32.22 8.52
N ALA A 28 -8.11 31.50 8.94
CA ALA A 28 -8.24 30.15 9.47
C ALA A 28 -8.92 30.16 10.85
N GLN A 29 -8.55 31.10 11.72
CA GLN A 29 -9.18 31.25 13.02
C GLN A 29 -10.67 31.58 12.89
N SER A 30 -11.03 32.58 12.06
CA SER A 30 -12.44 32.92 11.87
C SER A 30 -13.26 31.75 11.32
N ALA A 31 -12.71 31.00 10.36
CA ALA A 31 -13.37 29.82 9.83
C ALA A 31 -13.51 28.69 10.87
N ALA A 32 -12.53 28.53 11.76
CA ALA A 32 -12.59 27.56 12.84
C ALA A 32 -13.66 27.95 13.88
N ASP A 33 -13.77 29.24 14.21
CA ASP A 33 -14.77 29.76 15.13
C ASP A 33 -16.21 29.58 14.56
N GLU A 34 -16.40 29.84 13.27
CA GLU A 34 -17.66 29.59 12.56
C GLU A 34 -18.03 28.10 12.54
N GLN A 35 -17.04 27.23 12.29
CA GLN A 35 -17.26 25.78 12.32
C GLN A 35 -17.60 25.27 13.73
N ALA A 36 -16.92 25.78 14.75
CA ALA A 36 -17.22 25.45 16.14
C ALA A 36 -18.65 25.83 16.53
N ALA A 37 -19.14 26.99 16.07
CA ALA A 37 -20.52 27.40 16.31
C ALA A 37 -21.54 26.42 15.68
N PHE A 38 -21.30 25.97 14.45
CA PHE A 38 -22.16 24.95 13.81
C PHE A 38 -21.95 23.53 14.35
N ASP A 39 -20.82 23.25 15.00
CA ASP A 39 -20.56 21.97 15.68
C ASP A 39 -21.32 21.82 17.00
N GLU A 40 -21.58 22.92 17.70
CA GLU A 40 -22.42 22.93 18.91
C GLU A 40 -23.93 22.86 18.61
N MET A 41 -24.35 23.30 17.42
CA MET A 41 -25.74 23.25 16.97
C MET A 41 -26.20 21.84 16.61
N SER A 42 -27.51 21.60 16.68
CA SER A 42 -28.09 20.33 16.21
C SER A 42 -28.05 20.23 14.68
N ASP A 43 -27.96 19.00 14.14
CA ASP A 43 -27.90 18.77 12.69
C ASP A 43 -29.08 19.41 11.96
N ALA A 44 -30.29 19.35 12.52
CA ALA A 44 -31.49 19.91 11.90
C ALA A 44 -31.43 21.44 11.79
N GLU A 45 -30.90 22.12 12.81
CA GLU A 45 -30.72 23.57 12.80
C GLU A 45 -29.69 23.98 11.74
N VAL A 46 -28.57 23.26 11.67
CA VAL A 46 -27.52 23.53 10.66
C VAL A 46 -28.05 23.32 9.25
N LEU A 47 -28.79 22.24 9.01
CA LEU A 47 -29.42 21.99 7.71
C LEU A 47 -30.41 23.10 7.34
N SER A 48 -31.22 23.56 8.28
CA SER A 48 -32.15 24.67 8.04
C SER A 48 -31.45 26.01 7.78
N ALA A 49 -30.37 26.31 8.53
CA ALA A 49 -29.62 27.55 8.40
C ALA A 49 -28.85 27.65 7.07
N LEU A 50 -28.42 26.51 6.54
CA LEU A 50 -27.73 26.39 5.25
C LEU A 50 -28.67 26.06 4.09
N GLU A 51 -29.99 25.98 4.33
CA GLU A 51 -31.01 25.61 3.34
C GLU A 51 -30.73 24.28 2.63
N LEU A 52 -30.18 23.31 3.37
CA LEU A 52 -29.81 21.99 2.86
C LEU A 52 -30.90 20.94 3.09
N PRO A 53 -31.11 20.00 2.15
CA PRO A 53 -31.98 18.85 2.34
C PRO A 53 -31.39 17.85 3.35
N ASP A 54 -32.19 16.89 3.81
CA ASP A 54 -31.72 15.84 4.71
C ASP A 54 -30.82 14.85 3.95
N PRO A 55 -29.54 14.66 4.36
CA PRO A 55 -28.58 13.80 3.66
C PRO A 55 -29.00 12.33 3.54
N ASP A 56 -29.87 11.83 4.42
CA ASP A 56 -30.31 10.43 4.39
C ASP A 56 -31.47 10.19 3.40
N THR A 57 -32.10 11.25 2.90
CA THR A 57 -33.19 11.17 1.92
C THR A 57 -32.72 11.28 0.47
N LEU A 58 -31.45 11.61 0.27
CA LEU A 58 -30.87 11.83 -1.05
C LEU A 58 -30.69 10.53 -1.83
N SER A 59 -30.81 10.64 -3.14
CA SER A 59 -30.81 9.55 -4.10
C SER A 59 -29.83 9.81 -5.24
N LEU A 60 -29.73 8.86 -6.17
CA LEU A 60 -28.87 8.99 -7.34
C LEU A 60 -29.35 10.14 -8.23
N GLY A 61 -28.49 11.14 -8.43
CA GLY A 61 -28.77 12.31 -9.28
C GLY A 61 -29.10 13.58 -8.51
N ASP A 62 -29.28 13.50 -7.19
CA ASP A 62 -29.40 14.68 -6.33
C ASP A 62 -28.05 15.41 -6.18
N ASP A 63 -28.10 16.69 -5.82
CA ASP A 63 -26.90 17.52 -5.69
C ASP A 63 -26.24 17.36 -4.30
N PHE A 64 -25.14 16.60 -4.26
CA PHE A 64 -24.30 16.44 -3.08
C PHE A 64 -23.24 17.54 -2.92
N SER A 65 -23.04 18.39 -3.94
CA SER A 65 -21.99 19.42 -3.93
C SER A 65 -22.25 20.52 -2.90
N ALA A 66 -23.52 20.83 -2.63
CA ALA A 66 -23.93 21.79 -1.62
C ALA A 66 -23.41 21.41 -0.21
N PHE A 67 -23.28 20.12 0.10
CA PHE A 67 -22.75 19.63 1.39
C PHE A 67 -21.22 19.73 1.50
N MET A 68 -20.52 20.02 0.40
CA MET A 68 -19.05 20.15 0.37
C MET A 68 -18.55 21.56 0.68
N ALA A 69 -19.46 22.51 0.90
CA ALA A 69 -19.08 23.87 1.28
C ALA A 69 -18.31 23.87 2.62
N LYS A 70 -17.32 24.78 2.75
CA LYS A 70 -16.46 24.88 3.95
C LYS A 70 -17.24 25.17 5.23
N ALA A 71 -18.40 25.83 5.10
CA ALA A 71 -19.31 26.15 6.21
C ALA A 71 -20.06 24.92 6.76
N VAL A 72 -20.20 23.85 5.97
CA VAL A 72 -20.92 22.65 6.39
C VAL A 72 -20.05 21.83 7.34
N PRO A 73 -20.54 21.51 8.56
CA PRO A 73 -19.82 20.65 9.48
C PRO A 73 -19.49 19.27 8.92
N ASP A 74 -18.35 18.76 9.36
CA ASP A 74 -17.80 17.48 8.92
C ASP A 74 -18.75 16.29 9.15
N ARG A 75 -19.54 16.32 10.24
CA ARG A 75 -20.49 15.25 10.57
C ARG A 75 -21.60 15.11 9.52
N ILE A 76 -22.13 16.23 9.01
CA ILE A 76 -23.15 16.26 7.96
C ILE A 76 -22.52 15.89 6.62
N ARG A 77 -21.34 16.44 6.32
CA ARG A 77 -20.59 16.12 5.10
C ARG A 77 -20.33 14.61 4.97
N ARG A 78 -19.89 13.95 6.05
CA ARG A 78 -19.66 12.50 6.07
C ARG A 78 -20.95 11.69 5.89
N ARG A 79 -22.08 12.15 6.44
CA ARG A 79 -23.39 11.52 6.24
C ARG A 79 -23.80 11.59 4.76
N ALA A 80 -23.76 12.78 4.16
CA ALA A 80 -24.05 12.98 2.75
C ALA A 80 -23.15 12.13 1.84
N LEU A 81 -21.83 12.10 2.09
CA LEU A 81 -20.91 11.25 1.33
C LEU A 81 -21.23 9.76 1.49
N ARG A 82 -21.55 9.29 2.70
CA ARG A 82 -21.92 7.89 2.90
C ARG A 82 -23.14 7.51 2.07
N THR A 83 -24.14 8.40 1.98
CA THR A 83 -25.31 8.21 1.11
C THR A 83 -24.89 8.17 -0.36
N LEU A 84 -24.06 9.12 -0.82
CA LEU A 84 -23.55 9.17 -2.19
C LEU A 84 -22.85 7.87 -2.63
N TRP A 85 -21.93 7.36 -1.81
CA TRP A 85 -21.20 6.12 -2.11
C TRP A 85 -22.12 4.87 -2.13
N ARG A 86 -23.26 4.91 -1.44
CA ARG A 86 -24.25 3.82 -1.42
C ARG A 86 -25.30 3.94 -2.52
N SER A 87 -25.64 5.17 -2.92
CA SER A 87 -26.69 5.43 -3.91
C SER A 87 -26.20 5.29 -5.34
N ASN A 88 -24.92 5.55 -5.59
CA ASN A 88 -24.34 5.43 -6.92
C ASN A 88 -23.57 4.11 -7.11
N PRO A 89 -24.13 3.13 -7.85
CA PRO A 89 -23.45 1.86 -8.08
C PRO A 89 -22.15 2.03 -8.84
N VAL A 90 -22.01 3.07 -9.68
CA VAL A 90 -20.77 3.33 -10.43
C VAL A 90 -19.58 3.56 -9.51
N LEU A 91 -19.81 4.21 -8.37
CA LEU A 91 -18.77 4.51 -7.38
C LEU A 91 -18.40 3.30 -6.51
N ALA A 92 -19.20 2.24 -6.55
CA ALA A 92 -18.98 0.99 -5.82
C ALA A 92 -18.55 -0.16 -6.74
N ASN A 93 -18.29 0.12 -8.02
CA ASN A 93 -17.84 -0.88 -8.97
C ASN A 93 -16.38 -1.26 -8.69
N VAL A 94 -16.15 -2.55 -8.38
CA VAL A 94 -14.81 -3.15 -8.38
C VAL A 94 -14.60 -3.70 -9.78
N ASP A 95 -13.95 -2.92 -10.65
CA ASP A 95 -13.84 -3.16 -12.10
C ASP A 95 -12.70 -4.10 -12.50
N MET A 96 -12.20 -4.93 -11.57
CA MET A 96 -11.03 -5.82 -11.76
C MET A 96 -9.74 -5.10 -12.21
N LEU A 97 -9.73 -3.76 -12.25
CA LEU A 97 -8.55 -2.93 -12.47
C LEU A 97 -7.81 -2.65 -11.15
N VAL A 98 -8.36 -3.11 -10.04
CA VAL A 98 -7.74 -2.99 -8.72
C VAL A 98 -6.84 -4.20 -8.51
N ASP A 99 -5.60 -4.12 -9.02
CA ASP A 99 -4.61 -5.20 -8.96
C ASP A 99 -4.31 -5.70 -7.53
N TYR A 100 -4.55 -4.86 -6.52
CA TYR A 100 -4.35 -5.18 -5.10
C TYR A 100 -5.66 -5.31 -4.30
N GLY A 101 -6.80 -5.42 -4.98
CA GLY A 101 -8.13 -5.50 -4.35
C GLY A 101 -8.54 -6.90 -3.90
N GLU A 102 -7.75 -7.91 -4.29
CA GLU A 102 -7.98 -9.30 -3.93
C GLU A 102 -7.38 -9.65 -2.56
N ASP A 103 -7.87 -10.72 -1.95
CA ASP A 103 -7.32 -11.26 -0.72
C ASP A 103 -6.14 -12.18 -1.01
N PHE A 104 -4.93 -11.62 -0.94
CA PHE A 104 -3.67 -12.38 -1.09
C PHE A 104 -3.25 -13.13 0.16
N THR A 105 -4.02 -13.03 1.25
CA THR A 105 -3.81 -13.84 2.46
C THR A 105 -4.57 -15.15 2.41
N ASP A 106 -5.42 -15.34 1.40
CA ASP A 106 -6.22 -16.54 1.26
C ASP A 106 -5.33 -17.77 1.02
N GLY A 107 -5.30 -18.63 2.04
CA GLY A 107 -4.71 -19.94 2.01
C GLY A 107 -5.41 -20.90 1.03
N ALA A 108 -6.41 -20.47 0.25
CA ALA A 108 -7.05 -21.27 -0.80
C ALA A 108 -6.07 -21.83 -1.86
N ASN A 109 -4.90 -21.19 -2.08
CA ASN A 109 -3.82 -21.75 -2.91
C ASN A 109 -2.93 -22.77 -2.17
N VAL A 110 -3.08 -22.86 -0.84
CA VAL A 110 -2.37 -23.81 0.02
C VAL A 110 -3.37 -24.90 0.41
N VAL A 111 -3.39 -25.96 -0.39
CA VAL A 111 -4.09 -27.21 -0.02
C VAL A 111 -3.69 -27.57 1.42
N GLU A 112 -4.63 -28.02 2.26
CA GLU A 112 -4.30 -28.49 3.61
C GLU A 112 -3.14 -29.50 3.53
N ASN A 113 -2.01 -29.17 4.17
CA ASN A 113 -0.74 -29.90 4.17
C ASN A 113 0.21 -29.68 2.96
N LEU A 114 0.06 -28.62 2.17
CA LEU A 114 1.06 -28.24 1.17
C LEU A 114 2.34 -27.78 1.89
N GLN A 115 3.31 -28.70 2.02
CA GLN A 115 4.62 -28.44 2.59
C GLN A 115 5.66 -28.36 1.47
N THR A 116 6.55 -27.37 1.55
CA THR A 116 7.72 -27.31 0.67
C THR A 116 8.70 -28.41 1.07
N ALA A 117 9.30 -29.08 0.08
CA ALA A 117 10.34 -30.07 0.33
C ALA A 117 11.60 -29.45 0.97
N TYR A 118 11.81 -28.14 0.76
CA TYR A 118 12.93 -27.38 1.29
C TYR A 118 12.71 -26.99 2.76
N GLN A 119 13.64 -27.39 3.63
CA GLN A 119 13.69 -26.95 5.02
C GLN A 119 14.74 -25.85 5.18
N VAL A 120 14.33 -24.70 5.74
CA VAL A 120 15.24 -23.57 6.01
C VAL A 120 16.42 -24.05 6.88
N GLY A 121 17.64 -23.77 6.43
CA GLY A 121 18.89 -24.15 7.12
C GLY A 121 19.30 -25.63 6.99
N LYS A 122 18.43 -26.50 6.46
CA LYS A 122 18.74 -27.93 6.21
C LYS A 122 18.73 -28.30 4.73
N GLY A 123 18.13 -27.50 3.86
CA GLY A 123 18.03 -27.82 2.43
C GLY A 123 16.98 -28.89 2.13
N MET A 124 17.18 -29.67 1.06
CA MET A 124 16.23 -30.68 0.54
C MET A 124 16.44 -32.09 1.15
N MET A 125 16.92 -32.18 2.39
CA MET A 125 17.42 -33.43 2.98
C MET A 125 16.38 -34.57 3.00
N LYS A 126 15.12 -34.29 3.34
CA LYS A 126 14.06 -35.32 3.36
C LYS A 126 13.84 -35.99 2.00
N HIS A 127 13.95 -35.24 0.91
CA HIS A 127 13.78 -35.79 -0.44
C HIS A 127 14.97 -36.66 -0.84
N VAL A 128 16.19 -36.24 -0.48
CA VAL A 128 17.42 -37.01 -0.70
C VAL A 128 17.40 -38.31 0.11
N GLU A 129 16.96 -38.25 1.36
CA GLU A 129 16.79 -39.43 2.24
C GLU A 129 15.76 -40.41 1.65
N GLU A 130 14.64 -39.91 1.13
CA GLU A 130 13.61 -40.76 0.51
C GLU A 130 14.11 -41.39 -0.80
N MET A 131 14.86 -40.65 -1.65
CA MET A 131 15.51 -41.22 -2.83
C MET A 131 16.54 -42.28 -2.46
N ALA A 132 17.32 -42.08 -1.41
CA ALA A 132 18.26 -43.07 -0.92
C ALA A 132 17.55 -44.34 -0.43
N ARG A 133 16.42 -44.20 0.29
CA ARG A 133 15.61 -45.36 0.71
C ARG A 133 15.07 -46.14 -0.48
N GLN A 134 14.49 -45.44 -1.47
CA GLN A 134 13.99 -46.07 -2.69
C GLN A 134 15.11 -46.76 -3.48
N ALA A 135 16.30 -46.16 -3.58
CA ALA A 135 17.46 -46.78 -4.22
C ALA A 135 17.88 -48.08 -3.50
N THR A 136 17.90 -48.09 -2.16
CA THR A 136 18.21 -49.32 -1.40
C THR A 136 17.13 -50.39 -1.50
N GLU A 137 15.85 -49.99 -1.60
CA GLU A 137 14.74 -50.92 -1.83
C GLU A 137 14.80 -51.53 -3.24
N LEU A 138 15.20 -50.74 -4.25
CA LEU A 138 15.45 -51.21 -5.60
C LEU A 138 16.68 -52.12 -5.68
N GLU A 139 17.80 -51.77 -5.06
CA GLU A 139 18.99 -52.65 -4.99
C GLU A 139 18.68 -53.95 -4.26
N ALA A 140 17.86 -53.91 -3.19
CA ALA A 140 17.43 -55.13 -2.50
C ALA A 140 16.49 -55.98 -3.38
N ALA A 141 15.59 -55.35 -4.14
CA ALA A 141 14.74 -56.05 -5.10
C ALA A 141 15.56 -56.66 -6.25
N GLU A 142 16.52 -55.92 -6.82
CA GLU A 142 17.45 -56.40 -7.85
C GLU A 142 18.38 -57.50 -7.33
N ALA A 143 18.78 -57.46 -6.05
CA ALA A 143 19.57 -58.54 -5.44
C ALA A 143 18.75 -59.82 -5.28
N ILE A 144 17.47 -59.70 -4.92
CA ILE A 144 16.54 -60.84 -4.87
C ILE A 144 16.30 -61.39 -6.29
N GLU A 145 16.11 -60.51 -7.28
CA GLU A 145 15.91 -60.89 -8.68
C GLU A 145 17.17 -61.48 -9.31
N ALA A 146 18.37 -61.03 -8.91
CA ALA A 146 19.66 -61.59 -9.32
C ALA A 146 19.97 -62.93 -8.65
N GLU A 147 19.53 -63.16 -7.41
CA GLU A 147 19.57 -64.48 -6.76
C GLU A 147 18.59 -65.47 -7.42
N GLU A 148 17.42 -65.01 -7.88
CA GLU A 148 16.47 -65.80 -8.68
C GLU A 148 17.00 -66.06 -10.11
N SER A 149 17.72 -65.11 -10.69
CA SER A 149 18.30 -65.22 -12.04
C SER A 149 19.61 -66.02 -12.08
N ALA A 150 20.31 -66.18 -10.95
CA ALA A 150 21.51 -67.03 -10.84
C ALA A 150 21.21 -68.55 -10.91
N GLU A 151 19.94 -68.96 -10.74
CA GLU A 151 19.50 -70.34 -11.01
C GLU A 151 19.17 -70.61 -12.49
N ASP A 152 19.20 -69.59 -13.36
CA ASP A 152 18.87 -69.72 -14.79
C ASP A 152 19.91 -69.08 -15.71
N LEU A 153 21.11 -69.66 -15.77
CA LEU A 153 22.05 -69.38 -16.86
C LEU A 153 21.71 -70.24 -18.08
N SER A 154 20.86 -69.70 -18.97
CA SER A 154 20.74 -70.20 -20.35
C SER A 154 20.43 -69.13 -21.43
N GLN A 155 21.29 -68.12 -21.55
CA GLN A 155 21.73 -67.45 -22.82
C GLN A 155 20.68 -66.63 -23.65
N PRO A 156 21.09 -65.79 -24.63
CA PRO A 156 21.06 -64.31 -24.56
C PRO A 156 20.20 -63.63 -25.66
N ASP A 157 20.40 -62.30 -25.84
CA ASP A 157 19.96 -61.37 -26.92
C ASP A 157 18.80 -60.42 -26.51
N ASP A 158 18.72 -59.12 -26.82
CA ASP A 158 19.62 -58.11 -27.42
C ASP A 158 18.86 -56.74 -27.38
N LEU A 159 19.58 -55.60 -27.25
CA LEU A 159 19.32 -54.28 -27.92
C LEU A 159 18.05 -53.43 -27.51
N ILE A 160 18.03 -52.11 -27.24
CA ILE A 160 18.53 -50.83 -27.85
C ILE A 160 18.18 -49.69 -26.83
N ALA A 161 19.08 -48.83 -26.36
CA ALA A 161 19.62 -47.54 -26.87
C ALA A 161 18.87 -46.21 -26.54
N ALA A 162 19.66 -45.30 -25.93
CA ALA A 162 19.72 -43.83 -26.03
C ALA A 162 18.60 -42.94 -25.45
N ALA A 163 18.94 -42.00 -24.55
CA ALA A 163 19.54 -40.70 -24.91
C ALA A 163 19.89 -39.86 -23.66
N ASP A 164 21.05 -39.20 -23.72
CA ASP A 164 21.57 -38.15 -22.84
C ASP A 164 20.64 -36.92 -22.81
N ASP A 165 20.51 -36.26 -21.65
CA ASP A 165 20.18 -34.84 -21.63
C ASP A 165 20.92 -34.13 -20.47
N ALA A 166 21.65 -33.08 -20.82
CA ALA A 166 22.54 -32.33 -19.94
C ALA A 166 21.85 -31.05 -19.43
N PRO A 167 22.02 -30.63 -18.16
CA PRO A 167 21.41 -29.40 -17.68
C PRO A 167 22.27 -28.17 -17.98
N VAL A 168 21.62 -27.13 -18.53
CA VAL A 168 22.20 -25.80 -18.77
C VAL A 168 22.05 -24.94 -17.51
N ALA A 169 23.16 -24.40 -17.01
CA ALA A 169 23.22 -23.52 -15.84
C ALA A 169 22.76 -22.08 -16.16
N LEU A 170 21.87 -21.54 -15.34
CA LEU A 170 21.47 -20.13 -15.34
C LEU A 170 22.12 -19.44 -14.13
N THR A 171 23.01 -18.47 -14.39
CA THR A 171 23.62 -17.60 -13.38
C THR A 171 22.73 -16.37 -13.15
N SER A 172 22.32 -16.15 -11.90
CA SER A 172 21.65 -14.95 -11.41
C SER A 172 22.66 -13.88 -10.98
N ASP A 173 22.43 -12.64 -11.40
CA ASP A 173 23.21 -11.44 -11.06
C ASP A 173 22.35 -10.51 -10.17
N GLU A 174 22.88 -10.07 -9.04
CA GLU A 174 22.22 -9.17 -8.07
C GLU A 174 22.43 -7.69 -8.42
N PRO A 175 21.48 -6.77 -8.10
CA PRO A 175 21.73 -5.34 -8.19
C PRO A 175 22.13 -4.70 -6.84
N ASP A 176 23.21 -3.92 -6.93
CA ASP A 176 23.79 -3.00 -5.94
C ASP A 176 22.86 -1.81 -5.63
N GLN A 177 22.70 -1.47 -4.34
CA GLN A 177 21.98 -0.28 -3.88
C GLN A 177 22.87 0.54 -2.94
N THR A 178 23.25 1.74 -3.40
CA THR A 178 23.84 2.79 -2.56
C THR A 178 22.91 4.00 -2.53
N ILE A 179 22.52 4.42 -1.32
CA ILE A 179 21.67 5.59 -1.05
C ILE A 179 22.55 6.61 -0.33
N ASP A 180 22.82 7.76 -0.96
CA ASP A 180 23.48 8.91 -0.34
C ASP A 180 22.43 9.84 0.29
N GLU A 181 22.42 9.90 1.62
CA GLU A 181 21.67 10.88 2.42
C GLU A 181 22.45 12.18 2.56
N VAL A 182 21.83 13.32 2.22
CA VAL A 182 22.39 14.65 2.42
C VAL A 182 21.48 15.44 3.37
N GLU A 183 21.86 15.52 4.65
CA GLU A 183 21.22 16.39 5.64
C GLU A 183 21.57 17.87 5.41
N ALA A 184 20.57 18.70 5.12
CA ALA A 184 20.71 20.15 5.02
C ALA A 184 20.34 20.85 6.35
N GLN A 185 21.33 21.44 7.02
CA GLN A 185 21.12 22.27 8.22
C GLN A 185 20.54 23.65 7.84
N VAL A 186 19.38 24.00 8.40
CA VAL A 186 18.66 25.26 8.13
C VAL A 186 19.01 26.32 9.19
N ALA A 187 19.59 27.44 8.79
CA ALA A 187 19.85 28.59 9.67
C ALA A 187 18.58 29.42 9.97
N PRO A 188 18.45 30.05 11.16
CA PRO A 188 17.23 30.78 11.55
C PRO A 188 17.06 32.08 10.77
N THR A 189 15.81 32.36 10.33
CA THR A 189 15.44 33.56 9.57
C THR A 189 15.02 34.73 10.48
N PRO A 190 15.45 35.98 10.20
CA PRO A 190 15.12 37.13 11.03
C PRO A 190 13.63 37.53 10.88
N ARG A 191 12.88 37.54 11.98
CA ARG A 191 11.45 37.94 12.06
C ARG A 191 11.28 39.42 12.41
N ARG A 192 10.16 40.02 12.01
CA ARG A 192 9.81 41.41 12.38
C ARG A 192 9.33 41.46 13.83
N MET A 193 9.83 42.43 14.60
CA MET A 193 9.30 42.70 15.95
C MET A 193 7.93 43.37 15.86
N THR A 194 6.93 42.81 16.52
CA THR A 194 5.60 43.41 16.71
C THR A 194 5.54 44.08 18.09
N PHE A 195 5.13 45.35 18.12
CA PHE A 195 4.92 46.08 19.37
C PHE A 195 3.42 46.17 19.64
N ARG A 196 2.98 45.64 20.78
CA ARG A 196 1.62 45.84 21.29
C ARG A 196 1.68 47.00 22.28
N ILE A 197 0.98 48.09 21.96
CA ILE A 197 0.85 49.24 22.87
C ILE A 197 -0.42 48.99 23.68
N GLU A 198 -0.27 48.75 24.97
CA GLU A 198 -1.39 48.69 25.90
C GLU A 198 -1.64 50.12 26.42
N GLU A 199 -2.76 50.73 26.03
CA GLU A 199 -3.25 51.97 26.63
C GLU A 199 -3.78 51.65 28.04
N ASN A 200 -2.96 51.90 29.06
CA ASN A 200 -3.42 51.95 30.44
C ASN A 200 -4.21 53.25 30.65
N ALA A 201 -5.48 53.11 31.01
CA ALA A 201 -6.34 54.20 31.51
C ALA A 201 -6.20 54.37 33.02
#